data_AF-A0A9X4H2L4-F1
#
_entry.id   AF-A0A9X4H2L4-F1
#
_cell.length_a   1.000
_cell.length_b   1.000
_cell.length_c   1.000
_cell.angle_alpha   90.00
_cell.angle_beta   90.00
_cell.angle_gamma   90.00
#
_symmetry.space_group_name_H-M   'P 1'
#
loop_
_entity.id
_entity.type
_entity.pdbx_description
1 polymer ?
#
loop_
_entity_poly.entity_id
_entity_poly.type
_entity_poly.pdbx_seq_one_letter_code
_entity_poly.pdbx_strand_id
1 'polypeptide(L)'
;MTNPTTFTVVQLQAMDAQYKLIEQPYSTINTWPTKKFYRATGVKLQHLLDLAGITASAKQLKFYTTDGFAITLTRQELLQDTRYYYPNFKNVDPGDSDGYKFNEDSDNNAAAVEPILAYSSASGGANDTSPPQASSMNGDSALLLIFGQRAVSEQTNTFFLKYVNRIEVFTTQPDQWDSSIQASPASGPPPANGQVALSIPGAPDNGQEDTDKIYYTTDGSTPTLNSPIYNWIGSRWWVDRAAVLNTINHPITVGTTGETAIKAVRIGPPGYTPSNSGKTNSDVQTFVYTNRAKGDIDYDGYIDVTDLGIMIDIISAEYTPNDFEFYAADINSDGYVDVTDYGMLIDLISG
;
A
#
# COMPACT_ATOMS: atom_id res chain seq x y z
N MET A 1 4.77 10.09 29.29
CA MET A 1 6.06 9.71 29.91
C MET A 1 6.08 10.27 31.31
N THR A 2 6.42 9.46 32.31
CA THR A 2 6.55 9.92 33.70
C THR A 2 7.99 10.21 34.09
N ASN A 3 8.98 9.77 33.31
CA ASN A 3 10.41 9.96 33.57
C ASN A 3 11.21 10.21 32.27
N PRO A 4 11.13 11.40 31.64
CA PRO A 4 11.95 11.71 30.46
C PRO A 4 13.43 11.40 30.73
N THR A 5 14.03 10.58 29.87
CA THR A 5 15.38 10.02 30.09
C THR A 5 16.26 10.24 28.86
N THR A 6 17.54 10.52 29.10
CA THR A 6 18.57 10.64 28.05
C THR A 6 19.58 9.51 28.22
N PHE A 7 19.91 8.84 27.11
CA PHE A 7 20.92 7.78 27.07
C PHE A 7 22.08 8.16 26.15
N THR A 8 23.29 7.85 26.57
CA THR A 8 24.46 7.82 25.68
C THR A 8 24.52 6.47 24.97
N VAL A 9 25.18 6.41 23.80
CA VAL A 9 25.40 5.14 23.09
C VAL A 9 26.13 4.12 23.98
N VAL A 10 27.08 4.56 24.80
CA VAL A 10 27.80 3.70 25.76
C VAL A 10 26.84 3.10 26.78
N GLN A 11 25.88 3.88 27.30
CA GLN A 11 24.84 3.36 28.20
C GLN A 11 23.96 2.32 27.51
N LEU A 12 23.55 2.56 26.25
CA LEU A 12 22.76 1.60 25.48
C LEU A 12 23.53 0.28 25.24
N GLN A 13 24.81 0.37 24.90
CA GLN A 13 25.68 -0.79 24.70
C GLN A 13 25.88 -1.61 25.99
N ALA A 14 25.95 -0.92 27.13
CA ALA A 14 26.15 -1.50 28.46
C ALA A 14 24.87 -2.11 29.07
N MET A 15 23.68 -1.92 28.47
CA MET A 15 22.45 -2.52 28.98
C MET A 15 22.53 -4.05 29.03
N ASP A 16 21.80 -4.67 29.97
CA ASP A 16 21.80 -6.12 30.14
C ASP A 16 21.37 -6.85 28.86
N ALA A 17 21.94 -8.04 28.66
CA ALA A 17 21.72 -8.84 27.45
C ALA A 17 20.23 -9.13 27.17
N GLN A 18 19.40 -9.29 28.21
CA GLN A 18 17.96 -9.53 28.08
C GLN A 18 17.18 -8.39 27.40
N TYR A 19 17.70 -7.16 27.48
CA TYR A 19 17.09 -5.96 26.90
C TYR A 19 17.68 -5.61 25.53
N LYS A 20 18.67 -6.37 25.08
CA LYS A 20 19.30 -6.20 23.77
C LYS A 20 18.85 -7.31 22.83
N LEU A 21 18.91 -7.01 21.54
CA LEU A 21 18.92 -8.01 20.49
C LEU A 21 20.28 -7.93 19.80
N ILE A 22 20.92 -9.07 19.65
CA ILE A 22 22.26 -9.20 19.07
C ILE A 22 22.11 -9.84 17.70
N GLU A 23 22.66 -9.20 16.67
CA GLU A 23 22.67 -9.71 15.30
C GLU A 23 21.29 -10.11 14.76
N GLN A 24 20.25 -9.40 15.19
CA GLN A 24 18.87 -9.68 14.81
C GLN A 24 18.69 -9.46 13.30
N PRO A 25 18.23 -10.48 12.53
CA PRO A 25 17.86 -10.29 11.15
C PRO A 25 16.49 -9.59 11.02
N TYR A 26 16.35 -8.79 9.97
CA TYR A 26 15.11 -8.17 9.53
C TYR A 26 14.96 -8.28 8.01
N SER A 27 13.72 -8.37 7.55
CA SER A 27 13.32 -8.29 6.14
C SER A 27 12.56 -6.99 5.94
N THR A 28 12.64 -6.44 4.74
CA THR A 28 11.98 -5.18 4.44
C THR A 28 11.82 -4.96 2.95
N ILE A 29 10.88 -4.12 2.56
CA ILE A 29 10.67 -3.64 1.19
C ILE A 29 10.67 -2.11 1.22
N ASN A 30 11.34 -1.47 0.25
CA ASN A 30 11.29 -0.01 0.08
C ASN A 30 10.22 0.40 -0.94
N THR A 31 10.09 1.70 -1.20
CA THR A 31 9.11 2.23 -2.17
C THR A 31 9.52 2.10 -3.64
N TRP A 32 10.73 1.60 -3.92
CA TRP A 32 11.20 1.13 -5.25
C TRP A 32 10.72 -0.30 -5.57
N PRO A 33 9.74 -0.79 -4.82
CA PRO A 33 9.61 -2.18 -4.36
C PRO A 33 10.87 -3.06 -4.49
N THR A 34 11.90 -2.80 -3.69
CA THR A 34 13.07 -3.70 -3.54
C THR A 34 13.07 -4.36 -2.17
N LYS A 35 13.09 -5.69 -2.15
CA LYS A 35 13.34 -6.54 -0.97
C LYS A 35 14.77 -6.36 -0.50
N LYS A 36 14.97 -6.19 0.81
CA LYS A 36 16.28 -6.15 1.46
C LYS A 36 16.27 -6.90 2.77
N PHE A 37 17.41 -7.48 3.10
CA PHE A 37 17.67 -7.95 4.45
C PHE A 37 18.54 -6.96 5.22
N TYR A 38 18.37 -6.96 6.54
CA TYR A 38 19.21 -6.23 7.48
C TYR A 38 19.67 -7.17 8.59
N ARG A 39 20.80 -6.82 9.23
CA ARG A 39 21.22 -7.40 10.51
C ARG A 39 21.55 -6.25 11.45
N ALA A 40 21.04 -6.29 12.68
CA ALA A 40 21.21 -5.20 13.61
C ALA A 40 21.38 -5.65 15.06
N THR A 41 22.18 -4.89 15.81
CA THR A 41 22.42 -5.04 17.24
C THR A 41 22.00 -3.75 17.94
N GLY A 42 21.12 -3.88 18.93
CA GLY A 42 20.48 -2.73 19.57
C GLY A 42 19.70 -3.07 20.83
N VAL A 43 19.09 -2.05 21.42
CA VAL A 43 18.23 -2.19 22.59
C VAL A 43 16.76 -2.27 22.14
N LYS A 44 15.99 -3.17 22.75
CA LYS A 44 14.53 -3.27 22.55
C LYS A 44 13.88 -1.91 22.82
N LEU A 45 13.12 -1.40 21.86
CA LEU A 45 12.46 -0.10 21.97
C LEU A 45 11.52 -0.05 23.18
N GLN A 46 10.75 -1.13 23.41
CA GLN A 46 9.84 -1.21 24.54
C GLN A 46 10.56 -1.00 25.88
N HIS A 47 11.76 -1.59 26.06
CA HIS A 47 12.53 -1.41 27.29
C HIS A 47 12.93 0.05 27.54
N LEU A 48 13.38 0.77 26.50
CA LEU A 48 13.72 2.19 26.61
C LEU A 48 12.51 3.03 26.99
N LEU A 49 11.34 2.71 26.43
CA LEU A 49 10.09 3.37 26.73
C LEU A 49 9.61 3.09 28.17
N ASP A 50 9.79 1.86 28.65
CA ASP A 50 9.47 1.46 30.03
C ASP A 50 10.34 2.21 31.04
N LEU A 51 11.66 2.30 30.80
CA LEU A 51 12.59 3.09 31.63
C LEU A 51 12.20 4.57 31.70
N ALA A 52 11.68 5.10 30.59
CA ALA A 52 11.22 6.48 30.52
C ALA A 52 9.75 6.66 31.01
N GLY A 53 9.12 5.58 31.47
CA GLY A 53 7.79 5.59 32.06
C GLY A 53 6.68 5.84 31.04
N ILE A 54 6.66 5.08 29.93
CA ILE A 54 5.52 5.03 29.02
C ILE A 54 4.26 4.55 29.76
N THR A 55 3.11 5.16 29.47
CA THR A 55 1.84 4.86 30.13
C THR A 55 0.86 4.20 29.16
N ALA A 56 -0.18 3.56 29.70
CA ALA A 56 -1.27 2.99 28.90
C ALA A 56 -1.99 4.04 28.02
N SER A 57 -1.93 5.32 28.37
CA SER A 57 -2.50 6.42 27.58
C SER A 57 -1.71 6.81 26.32
N ALA A 58 -0.50 6.28 26.12
CA ALA A 58 0.28 6.54 24.91
C ALA A 58 -0.47 6.04 23.66
N LYS A 59 -0.49 6.87 22.62
CA LYS A 59 -1.21 6.64 21.35
C LYS A 59 -0.32 6.64 20.12
N GLN A 60 0.72 7.45 20.11
CA GLN A 60 1.64 7.55 18.98
C GLN A 60 3.05 7.98 19.44
N LEU A 61 4.05 7.60 18.67
CA LEU A 61 5.47 7.86 18.92
C LEU A 61 6.05 8.60 17.73
N LYS A 62 6.77 9.69 18.02
CA LYS A 62 7.49 10.48 17.01
C LYS A 62 8.98 10.33 17.22
N PHE A 63 9.68 10.03 16.15
CA PHE A 63 11.13 9.85 16.12
C PHE A 63 11.74 11.00 15.35
N TYR A 64 12.77 11.61 15.91
CA TYR A 64 13.51 12.70 15.30
C TYR A 64 14.95 12.27 15.06
N THR A 65 15.53 12.79 13.99
CA THR A 65 16.90 12.52 13.61
C THR A 65 17.78 13.77 13.70
N THR A 66 19.09 13.57 13.73
CA THR A 66 20.05 14.70 13.69
C THR A 66 20.08 15.43 12.34
N ASP A 67 19.71 14.76 11.26
CA ASP A 67 19.65 15.32 9.90
C ASP A 67 18.30 15.97 9.56
N GLY A 68 17.42 16.13 10.54
CA GLY A 68 16.22 16.98 10.45
C GLY A 68 14.95 16.28 9.99
N PHE A 69 14.97 14.96 9.80
CA PHE A 69 13.78 14.17 9.49
C PHE A 69 13.02 13.77 10.75
N ALA A 70 11.73 13.52 10.58
CA ALA A 70 10.91 12.90 11.62
C ALA A 70 9.89 11.95 11.01
N ILE A 71 9.59 10.87 11.71
CA ILE A 71 8.45 9.99 11.40
C ILE A 71 7.56 9.84 12.63
N THR A 72 6.28 9.63 12.39
CA THR A 72 5.30 9.34 13.45
C THR A 72 4.67 7.99 13.19
N LEU A 73 4.74 7.09 14.17
CA LEU A 73 4.14 5.76 14.12
C LEU A 73 3.09 5.68 15.22
N THR A 74 1.96 5.05 14.94
CA THR A 74 0.99 4.79 16.00
C THR A 74 1.54 3.74 16.96
N ARG A 75 1.06 3.77 18.21
CA ARG A 75 1.41 2.75 19.20
C ARG A 75 0.98 1.36 18.74
N GLN A 76 -0.18 1.27 18.08
CA GLN A 76 -0.69 0.01 17.58
C GLN A 76 0.30 -0.60 16.59
N GLU A 77 0.64 0.15 15.54
CA GLU A 77 1.55 -0.33 14.51
C GLU A 77 2.91 -0.72 15.09
N LEU A 78 3.50 0.11 15.95
CA LEU A 78 4.88 -0.10 16.38
C LEU A 78 5.04 -1.09 17.54
N LEU A 79 4.13 -1.08 18.52
CA LEU A 79 4.32 -1.77 19.81
C LEU A 79 3.27 -2.84 20.11
N GLN A 80 2.19 -2.94 19.34
CA GLN A 80 1.09 -3.88 19.62
C GLN A 80 0.89 -4.91 18.51
N ASP A 81 0.99 -4.47 17.25
CA ASP A 81 0.97 -5.36 16.10
C ASP A 81 2.22 -6.26 16.13
N THR A 82 2.03 -7.57 15.96
CA THR A 82 3.16 -8.49 15.83
C THR A 82 3.92 -8.18 14.55
N ARG A 83 5.24 -8.16 14.66
CA ARG A 83 6.16 -7.89 13.55
C ARG A 83 7.05 -9.09 13.30
N TYR A 84 7.37 -9.30 12.04
CA TYR A 84 8.06 -10.50 11.57
C TYR A 84 9.28 -10.17 10.73
N TYR A 85 10.25 -11.05 10.85
CA TYR A 85 11.29 -11.30 9.86
C TYR A 85 10.81 -12.46 8.97
N TYR A 86 10.87 -12.28 7.66
CA TYR A 86 10.51 -13.30 6.68
C TYR A 86 11.77 -13.90 6.03
N PRO A 87 12.25 -15.08 6.46
CA PRO A 87 13.49 -15.68 5.96
C PRO A 87 13.39 -16.10 4.48
N ASN A 88 12.18 -16.46 4.03
CA ASN A 88 11.93 -16.99 2.69
C ASN A 88 11.48 -15.94 1.67
N PHE A 89 11.37 -14.68 2.05
CA PHE A 89 10.70 -13.66 1.22
C PHE A 89 11.40 -13.37 -0.13
N LYS A 90 12.65 -13.82 -0.32
CA LYS A 90 13.42 -13.72 -1.57
C LYS A 90 13.55 -15.05 -2.35
N ASN A 91 12.85 -16.11 -1.92
CA ASN A 91 12.96 -17.43 -2.55
C ASN A 91 12.24 -17.54 -3.91
N VAL A 92 11.33 -16.60 -4.22
CA VAL A 92 10.55 -16.60 -5.47
C VAL A 92 11.45 -16.59 -6.70
N ASP A 93 12.45 -15.73 -6.70
CA ASP A 93 13.43 -15.61 -7.77
C ASP A 93 14.78 -15.18 -7.16
N PRO A 94 15.62 -16.15 -6.76
CA PRO A 94 16.90 -15.88 -6.11
C PRO A 94 17.86 -15.10 -7.03
N GLY A 95 17.89 -13.78 -6.87
CA GLY A 95 18.68 -12.86 -7.72
C GLY A 95 17.87 -11.69 -8.23
N ASP A 96 16.54 -11.80 -8.21
CA ASP A 96 15.61 -10.70 -8.37
C ASP A 96 15.10 -10.24 -7.00
N SER A 97 15.09 -8.93 -6.81
CA SER A 97 14.76 -8.28 -5.55
C SER A 97 13.39 -7.64 -5.54
N ASP A 98 12.58 -7.90 -6.57
CA ASP A 98 11.24 -7.34 -6.72
C ASP A 98 10.34 -7.63 -5.52
N GLY A 99 9.94 -6.54 -4.85
CA GLY A 99 9.07 -6.49 -3.68
C GLY A 99 7.62 -6.81 -3.97
N TYR A 100 7.19 -6.81 -5.22
CA TYR A 100 5.80 -7.10 -5.61
C TYR A 100 5.58 -8.55 -6.03
N LYS A 101 6.63 -9.40 -6.01
CA LYS A 101 6.55 -10.82 -6.35
C LYS A 101 6.55 -11.66 -5.08
N PHE A 102 5.54 -12.50 -4.88
CA PHE A 102 5.46 -13.46 -3.76
C PHE A 102 4.96 -14.81 -4.28
N ASN A 103 5.24 -15.85 -3.52
CA ASN A 103 4.67 -17.18 -3.68
C ASN A 103 4.20 -17.70 -2.32
N GLU A 104 3.59 -18.88 -2.31
CA GLU A 104 3.11 -19.58 -1.11
C GLU A 104 4.20 -19.87 -0.05
N ASP A 105 5.47 -19.75 -0.42
CA ASP A 105 6.60 -19.94 0.49
C ASP A 105 7.15 -18.66 1.11
N SER A 106 6.72 -17.49 0.62
CA SER A 106 7.36 -16.22 0.96
C SER A 106 7.17 -15.82 2.43
N ASP A 107 6.04 -16.19 3.01
CA ASP A 107 5.69 -15.96 4.42
C ASP A 107 5.94 -17.18 5.33
N ASN A 108 6.32 -18.32 4.76
CA ASN A 108 6.69 -19.51 5.53
C ASN A 108 7.87 -19.23 6.46
N ASN A 109 7.79 -19.78 7.69
CA ASN A 109 8.77 -19.60 8.75
C ASN A 109 8.95 -18.14 9.21
N ALA A 110 7.93 -17.29 9.06
CA ALA A 110 7.91 -15.95 9.66
C ALA A 110 8.31 -16.01 11.14
N ALA A 111 9.36 -15.28 11.50
CA ALA A 111 9.88 -15.24 12.86
C ALA A 111 9.51 -13.90 13.51
N ALA A 112 8.86 -13.92 14.68
CA ALA A 112 8.52 -12.70 15.39
C ALA A 112 9.80 -11.94 15.80
N VAL A 113 9.81 -10.62 15.58
CA VAL A 113 10.94 -9.73 15.88
C VAL A 113 10.47 -8.44 16.53
N GLU A 114 11.26 -7.94 17.47
CA GLU A 114 10.96 -6.71 18.20
C GLU A 114 11.50 -5.47 17.49
N PRO A 115 10.87 -4.29 17.61
CA PRO A 115 11.51 -3.03 17.27
C PRO A 115 12.71 -2.76 18.18
N ILE A 116 13.82 -2.30 17.59
CA ILE A 116 15.02 -1.90 18.32
C ILE A 116 15.51 -0.52 17.91
N LEU A 117 16.25 0.11 18.83
CA LEU A 117 17.13 1.21 18.53
C LEU A 117 18.56 0.66 18.41
N ALA A 118 19.02 0.48 17.18
CA ALA A 118 20.28 -0.16 16.84
C ALA A 118 21.46 0.80 16.88
N TYR A 119 22.53 0.39 17.58
CA TYR A 119 23.82 1.07 17.59
C TYR A 119 24.84 0.44 16.62
N SER A 120 24.51 -0.72 16.05
CA SER A 120 25.31 -1.37 15.00
C SER A 120 24.38 -2.09 14.02
N SER A 121 24.61 -1.91 12.72
CA SER A 121 23.76 -2.50 11.67
C SER A 121 24.51 -2.74 10.37
N ALA A 122 24.00 -3.65 9.54
CA ALA A 122 24.35 -3.80 8.14
C ALA A 122 23.08 -3.97 7.30
N SER A 123 23.12 -3.49 6.06
CA SER A 123 22.08 -3.73 5.04
C SER A 123 22.63 -4.63 3.95
N GLY A 124 21.86 -5.65 3.56
CA GLY A 124 22.17 -6.45 2.38
C GLY A 124 21.92 -5.69 1.07
N GLY A 125 22.61 -6.12 0.02
CA GLY A 125 22.35 -5.74 -1.35
C GLY A 125 21.00 -6.24 -1.87
N ALA A 126 20.58 -5.72 -3.02
CA ALA A 126 19.35 -6.14 -3.68
C ALA A 126 19.34 -7.65 -3.97
N ASN A 127 20.47 -8.22 -4.39
CA ASN A 127 20.56 -9.60 -4.83
C ASN A 127 21.01 -10.57 -3.72
N ASP A 128 21.16 -10.08 -2.48
CA ASP A 128 21.53 -10.93 -1.34
C ASP A 128 20.35 -11.83 -0.98
N THR A 129 20.60 -13.14 -0.94
CA THR A 129 19.61 -14.18 -0.59
C THR A 129 19.58 -14.50 0.91
N SER A 130 20.39 -13.82 1.71
CA SER A 130 20.43 -13.97 3.17
C SER A 130 20.77 -12.66 3.86
N PRO A 131 20.50 -12.51 5.18
CA PRO A 131 20.93 -11.34 5.93
C PRO A 131 22.44 -11.11 5.88
N PRO A 132 22.88 -9.84 5.88
CA PRO A 132 24.31 -9.50 5.83
C PRO A 132 25.06 -10.15 6.99
N GLN A 133 26.33 -10.48 6.77
CA GLN A 133 27.19 -11.10 7.79
C GLN A 133 27.42 -10.14 8.96
N ALA A 134 27.62 -10.70 10.16
CA ALA A 134 27.88 -9.92 11.37
C ALA A 134 29.13 -9.03 11.24
N SER A 135 30.16 -9.52 10.54
CA SER A 135 31.40 -8.77 10.28
C SER A 135 31.21 -7.51 9.43
N SER A 136 30.08 -7.38 8.73
CA SER A 136 29.74 -6.19 7.95
C SER A 136 29.01 -5.11 8.77
N MET A 137 28.65 -5.40 10.02
CA MET A 137 27.89 -4.47 10.87
C MET A 137 28.80 -3.37 11.43
N ASN A 138 28.33 -2.12 11.37
CA ASN A 138 29.05 -0.96 11.89
C ASN A 138 28.08 0.08 12.49
N GLY A 139 28.62 1.16 13.06
CA GLY A 139 27.86 2.22 13.70
C GLY A 139 27.47 3.39 12.79
N ASP A 140 27.69 3.31 11.47
CA ASP A 140 27.60 4.48 10.56
C ASP A 140 26.19 5.06 10.43
N SER A 141 25.17 4.27 10.77
CA SER A 141 23.75 4.68 10.76
C SER A 141 23.17 4.83 12.17
N ALA A 142 23.99 4.67 13.22
CA ALA A 142 23.52 4.70 14.60
C ALA A 142 23.07 6.11 15.03
N LEU A 143 22.00 6.26 15.80
CA LEU A 143 21.06 5.22 16.22
C LEU A 143 20.00 4.96 15.13
N LEU A 144 19.85 3.70 14.72
CA LEU A 144 18.91 3.28 13.70
C LEU A 144 17.65 2.70 14.34
N LEU A 145 16.49 3.29 14.10
CA LEU A 145 15.21 2.62 14.34
C LEU A 145 15.03 1.52 13.30
N ILE A 146 14.82 0.29 13.73
CA ILE A 146 14.55 -0.86 12.85
C ILE A 146 13.52 -1.79 13.50
N PHE A 147 12.64 -2.34 12.67
CA PHE A 147 11.54 -3.20 13.11
C PHE A 147 11.07 -4.13 11.96
N GLY A 148 10.41 -5.23 12.31
CA GLY A 148 9.90 -6.20 11.33
C GLY A 148 8.66 -5.75 10.58
N GLN A 149 8.29 -6.50 9.55
CA GLN A 149 7.07 -6.31 8.76
C GLN A 149 5.87 -6.99 9.42
N ARG A 150 4.66 -6.42 9.32
CA ARG A 150 3.40 -7.02 9.78
C ARG A 150 2.82 -8.02 8.79
N ALA A 151 3.05 -7.77 7.50
CA ALA A 151 2.72 -8.66 6.39
C ALA A 151 3.93 -8.78 5.45
N VAL A 152 4.09 -9.91 4.75
CA VAL A 152 5.25 -10.16 3.87
C VAL A 152 5.40 -9.12 2.75
N SER A 153 4.29 -8.51 2.33
CA SER A 153 4.19 -7.45 1.33
C SER A 153 4.46 -6.04 1.85
N GLU A 154 4.47 -5.83 3.16
CA GLU A 154 4.53 -4.48 3.75
C GLU A 154 5.86 -3.77 3.44
N GLN A 155 5.78 -2.54 2.92
CA GLN A 155 6.95 -1.69 2.67
C GLN A 155 7.39 -0.93 3.92
N THR A 156 8.30 -1.51 4.70
CA THR A 156 8.78 -0.93 5.97
C THR A 156 10.09 -0.15 5.86
N ASN A 157 10.88 -0.32 4.79
CA ASN A 157 12.29 0.14 4.78
C ASN A 157 12.40 1.65 4.90
N THR A 158 11.42 2.32 4.34
CA THR A 158 11.27 3.77 4.36
C THR A 158 11.26 4.30 5.81
N PHE A 159 10.81 3.51 6.79
CA PHE A 159 10.75 3.90 8.21
C PHE A 159 11.96 3.47 9.03
N PHE A 160 12.99 2.90 8.38
CA PHE A 160 14.25 2.57 9.05
C PHE A 160 15.06 3.86 9.23
N LEU A 161 14.77 4.55 10.32
CA LEU A 161 15.20 5.92 10.54
C LEU A 161 16.59 5.95 11.17
N LYS A 162 17.56 6.50 10.42
CA LYS A 162 18.96 6.64 10.87
C LYS A 162 19.11 7.86 11.78
N TYR A 163 20.17 7.87 12.60
CA TYR A 163 20.55 9.02 13.41
C TYR A 163 19.47 9.54 14.38
N VAL A 164 18.64 8.63 14.90
CA VAL A 164 17.61 8.97 15.89
C VAL A 164 18.25 9.60 17.12
N ASN A 165 17.79 10.80 17.49
CA ASN A 165 18.31 11.55 18.63
C ASN A 165 17.25 11.86 19.70
N ARG A 166 15.96 11.71 19.35
CA ARG A 166 14.85 12.01 20.25
C ARG A 166 13.63 11.18 19.87
N ILE A 167 12.95 10.68 20.90
CA ILE A 167 11.67 9.99 20.80
C ILE A 167 10.68 10.74 21.68
N GLU A 168 9.56 11.15 21.11
CA GLU A 168 8.46 11.78 21.84
C GLU A 168 7.24 10.86 21.80
N VAL A 169 6.53 10.76 22.92
CA VAL A 169 5.34 9.92 23.07
C VAL A 169 4.14 10.80 23.36
N PHE A 170 3.11 10.68 22.52
CA PHE A 170 1.91 11.49 22.60
C PHE A 170 0.71 10.67 23.06
N THR A 171 -0.22 11.32 23.75
CA THR A 171 -1.53 10.78 24.13
C THR A 171 -2.65 11.23 23.19
N THR A 172 -2.37 12.20 22.30
CA THR A 172 -3.28 12.63 21.25
C THR A 172 -3.56 11.45 20.31
N GLN A 173 -4.83 11.28 19.94
CA GLN A 173 -5.21 10.24 18.99
C GLN A 173 -4.47 10.44 17.66
N PRO A 174 -4.06 9.35 16.98
CA PRO A 174 -3.66 9.46 15.59
C PRO A 174 -4.82 9.99 14.75
N ASP A 175 -4.50 10.69 13.67
CA ASP A 175 -5.50 11.07 12.68
C ASP A 175 -5.93 9.84 11.88
N GLN A 176 -7.07 9.89 11.22
CA GLN A 176 -7.43 8.89 10.21
C GLN A 176 -6.90 9.34 8.84
N TRP A 177 -6.54 8.39 7.98
CA TRP A 177 -6.45 8.69 6.55
C TRP A 177 -7.84 9.07 6.01
N ASP A 178 -7.89 10.06 5.13
CA ASP A 178 -9.15 10.38 4.46
C ASP A 178 -9.57 9.25 3.50
N SER A 179 -10.87 9.13 3.29
CA SER A 179 -11.46 8.21 2.32
C SER A 179 -11.43 8.85 0.93
N SER A 180 -10.23 9.21 0.46
CA SER A 180 -10.04 9.97 -0.78
C SER A 180 -9.65 9.10 -1.99
N ILE A 181 -9.36 7.80 -1.82
CA ILE A 181 -9.07 6.88 -2.94
C ILE A 181 -10.10 7.08 -4.05
N GLN A 182 -9.64 7.28 -5.27
CA GLN A 182 -10.46 7.39 -6.47
C GLN A 182 -10.24 6.19 -7.38
N ALA A 183 -11.26 5.88 -8.19
CA ALA A 183 -11.16 4.95 -9.29
C ALA A 183 -11.37 5.69 -10.62
N SER A 184 -10.63 5.28 -11.64
CA SER A 184 -10.75 5.79 -13.01
C SER A 184 -10.89 4.61 -13.98
N PRO A 185 -12.05 4.46 -14.64
CA PRO A 185 -13.26 5.27 -14.47
C PRO A 185 -13.89 5.09 -13.07
N ALA A 186 -14.80 6.00 -12.71
CA ALA A 186 -15.63 5.86 -11.51
C ALA A 186 -16.56 4.63 -11.61
N SER A 187 -17.27 4.30 -10.53
CA SER A 187 -18.26 3.22 -10.53
C SER A 187 -19.33 3.42 -11.59
N GLY A 188 -19.80 2.33 -12.19
CA GLY A 188 -20.74 2.36 -13.31
C GLY A 188 -20.62 1.13 -14.19
N PRO A 189 -20.81 1.26 -15.51
CA PRO A 189 -20.49 0.19 -16.45
C PRO A 189 -18.98 -0.10 -16.47
N PRO A 190 -18.56 -1.34 -16.80
CA PRO A 190 -17.15 -1.62 -16.98
C PRO A 190 -16.59 -0.83 -18.18
N PRO A 191 -15.36 -0.29 -18.10
CA PRO A 191 -14.71 0.32 -19.25
C PRO A 191 -14.49 -0.69 -20.38
N ALA A 192 -14.41 -0.22 -21.62
CA ALA A 192 -14.24 -1.07 -22.81
C ALA A 192 -13.02 -2.01 -22.72
N ASN A 193 -11.92 -1.55 -22.12
CA ASN A 193 -10.71 -2.35 -21.91
C ASN A 193 -10.76 -3.23 -20.63
N GLY A 194 -11.84 -3.14 -19.85
CA GLY A 194 -12.01 -3.86 -18.59
C GLY A 194 -11.05 -3.45 -17.48
N GLN A 195 -10.38 -2.31 -17.58
CA GLN A 195 -9.32 -1.88 -16.66
C GLN A 195 -9.72 -0.65 -15.82
N VAL A 196 -9.53 -0.76 -14.51
CA VAL A 196 -9.79 0.31 -13.54
C VAL A 196 -8.51 0.70 -12.80
N ALA A 197 -8.12 1.96 -12.90
CA ALA A 197 -6.99 2.50 -12.16
C ALA A 197 -7.45 3.07 -10.80
N LEU A 198 -6.68 2.86 -9.74
CA LEU A 198 -6.87 3.52 -8.45
C LEU A 198 -5.87 4.67 -8.26
N SER A 199 -6.24 5.68 -7.48
CA SER A 199 -5.35 6.80 -7.14
C SER A 199 -5.70 7.42 -5.78
N ILE A 200 -4.78 8.21 -5.21
CA ILE A 200 -5.04 9.08 -4.06
C ILE A 200 -4.95 10.53 -4.57
N PRO A 201 -6.05 11.30 -4.55
CA PRO A 201 -6.10 12.69 -5.02
C PRO A 201 -5.22 13.60 -4.18
N GLY A 202 -4.61 14.60 -4.80
CA GLY A 202 -3.81 15.57 -4.04
C GLY A 202 -2.51 14.98 -3.45
N ALA A 203 -2.09 13.81 -3.91
CA ALA A 203 -0.68 13.46 -3.99
C ALA A 203 -0.17 13.86 -5.39
N PRO A 204 0.19 15.15 -5.64
CA PRO A 204 0.93 15.45 -6.85
C PRO A 204 2.19 14.59 -6.91
N ASP A 205 2.79 14.58 -8.09
CA ASP A 205 4.10 14.01 -8.41
C ASP A 205 5.29 14.65 -7.64
N ASN A 206 5.07 15.11 -6.40
CA ASN A 206 6.03 15.72 -5.50
C ASN A 206 6.34 14.87 -4.24
N GLY A 207 5.95 13.59 -4.24
CA GLY A 207 6.53 12.56 -3.37
C GLY A 207 6.27 12.71 -1.87
N GLN A 208 5.23 13.44 -1.45
CA GLN A 208 5.02 13.67 -0.01
C GLN A 208 4.35 12.49 0.72
N GLU A 209 3.60 11.61 0.03
CA GLU A 209 2.91 10.48 0.67
C GLU A 209 3.07 9.17 -0.13
N ASP A 210 4.34 8.75 -0.31
CA ASP A 210 4.70 7.44 -0.88
C ASP A 210 4.79 6.33 0.17
N THR A 211 4.43 6.64 1.42
CA THR A 211 4.65 5.78 2.58
C THR A 211 3.41 4.95 2.92
N ASP A 212 2.22 5.44 2.59
CA ASP A 212 0.98 4.67 2.63
C ASP A 212 0.73 3.91 1.32
N LYS A 213 -0.16 2.92 1.39
CA LYS A 213 -0.50 2.05 0.27
C LYS A 213 -2.00 1.85 0.16
N ILE A 214 -2.47 1.69 -1.06
CA ILE A 214 -3.83 1.26 -1.39
C ILE A 214 -3.82 -0.26 -1.41
N TYR A 215 -4.48 -0.87 -0.43
CA TYR A 215 -4.75 -2.30 -0.37
C TYR A 215 -6.16 -2.55 -0.91
N TYR A 216 -6.32 -3.57 -1.75
CA TYR A 216 -7.61 -3.81 -2.41
C TYR A 216 -7.98 -5.28 -2.52
N THR A 217 -9.25 -5.55 -2.76
CA THR A 217 -9.84 -6.88 -3.00
C THR A 217 -10.93 -6.78 -4.05
N THR A 218 -11.13 -7.85 -4.80
CA THR A 218 -12.19 -7.98 -5.83
C THR A 218 -13.14 -9.15 -5.58
N ASP A 219 -12.88 -9.93 -4.52
CA ASP A 219 -13.67 -11.10 -4.09
C ASP A 219 -14.75 -10.74 -3.05
N GLY A 220 -14.92 -9.45 -2.78
CA GLY A 220 -15.89 -8.94 -1.79
C GLY A 220 -15.41 -8.95 -0.34
N SER A 221 -14.21 -9.48 -0.04
CA SER A 221 -13.63 -9.42 1.31
C SER A 221 -13.23 -7.98 1.72
N THR A 222 -12.96 -7.75 3.00
CA THR A 222 -12.44 -6.45 3.45
C THR A 222 -10.92 -6.44 3.25
N PRO A 223 -10.35 -5.47 2.51
CA PRO A 223 -8.90 -5.42 2.30
C PRO A 223 -8.14 -5.19 3.62
N THR A 224 -6.99 -5.85 3.74
CA THR A 224 -6.09 -5.79 4.90
C THR A 224 -4.63 -5.63 4.45
N LEU A 225 -3.69 -5.59 5.39
CA LEU A 225 -2.25 -5.61 5.08
C LEU A 225 -1.79 -6.84 4.27
N ASN A 226 -2.56 -7.94 4.28
CA ASN A 226 -2.27 -9.13 3.49
C ASN A 226 -2.90 -9.11 2.09
N SER A 227 -3.71 -8.09 1.78
CA SER A 227 -4.31 -7.92 0.46
C SER A 227 -3.28 -7.40 -0.56
N PRO A 228 -3.54 -7.55 -1.87
CA PRO A 228 -2.74 -6.92 -2.91
C PRO A 228 -2.62 -5.40 -2.72
N ILE A 229 -1.41 -4.89 -2.98
CA ILE A 229 -1.10 -3.45 -3.03
C ILE A 229 -1.26 -2.98 -4.48
N TYR A 230 -1.93 -1.85 -4.69
CA TYR A 230 -2.05 -1.23 -6.01
C TYR A 230 -0.85 -0.33 -6.35
N ASN A 231 -0.49 0.59 -5.46
CA ASN A 231 0.58 1.58 -5.67
C ASN A 231 1.94 1.10 -5.12
N TRP A 232 2.42 -0.04 -5.63
CA TRP A 232 3.71 -0.63 -5.24
C TRP A 232 4.87 0.36 -5.40
N ILE A 233 5.02 0.94 -6.59
CA ILE A 233 6.03 1.95 -6.89
C ILE A 233 5.52 3.30 -6.40
N GLY A 234 6.23 3.90 -5.44
CA GLY A 234 5.96 5.28 -5.00
C GLY A 234 6.10 6.27 -6.17
N SER A 235 5.25 7.30 -6.18
CA SER A 235 5.19 8.32 -7.24
C SER A 235 6.52 9.02 -7.48
N ARG A 236 7.34 9.21 -6.44
CA ARG A 236 8.70 9.73 -6.58
C ARG A 236 9.60 8.93 -7.54
N TRP A 237 9.29 7.65 -7.79
CA TRP A 237 10.08 6.77 -8.65
C TRP A 237 9.45 6.57 -10.03
N TRP A 238 8.28 7.16 -10.32
CA TRP A 238 7.56 6.90 -11.58
C TRP A 238 8.38 7.28 -12.81
N VAL A 239 9.13 8.38 -12.76
CA VAL A 239 10.03 8.79 -13.86
C VAL A 239 11.12 7.74 -14.09
N ASP A 240 11.80 7.32 -13.01
CA ASP A 240 12.89 6.33 -13.10
C ASP A 240 12.40 4.91 -13.41
N ARG A 241 11.11 4.63 -13.16
CA ARG A 241 10.47 3.32 -13.34
C ARG A 241 9.43 3.29 -14.47
N ALA A 242 9.40 4.32 -15.33
CA ALA A 242 8.37 4.47 -16.36
C ALA A 242 8.20 3.23 -17.25
N ALA A 243 9.31 2.54 -17.56
CA ALA A 243 9.33 1.34 -18.40
C ALA A 243 8.54 0.14 -17.81
N VAL A 244 8.34 0.09 -16.49
CA VAL A 244 7.67 -1.02 -15.80
C VAL A 244 6.49 -0.57 -14.93
N LEU A 245 6.21 0.75 -14.90
CA LEU A 245 5.21 1.33 -14.02
C LEU A 245 3.82 0.72 -14.25
N ASN A 246 3.38 0.67 -15.51
CA ASN A 246 2.06 0.12 -15.88
C ASN A 246 1.96 -1.40 -15.77
N THR A 247 3.09 -2.09 -15.57
CA THR A 247 3.12 -3.54 -15.28
C THR A 247 2.99 -3.81 -13.79
N ILE A 248 3.53 -2.91 -12.95
CA ILE A 248 3.63 -3.13 -11.50
C ILE A 248 2.48 -2.44 -10.76
N ASN A 249 2.25 -1.15 -11.02
CA ASN A 249 1.08 -0.41 -10.57
C ASN A 249 -0.04 -0.53 -11.63
N HIS A 250 -0.29 -1.76 -12.09
CA HIS A 250 -1.20 -2.01 -13.21
C HIS A 250 -2.66 -1.80 -12.80
N PRO A 251 -3.52 -1.35 -13.73
CA PRO A 251 -4.97 -1.29 -13.51
C PRO A 251 -5.56 -2.64 -13.10
N ILE A 252 -6.62 -2.60 -12.32
CA ILE A 252 -7.37 -3.77 -11.86
C ILE A 252 -8.34 -4.19 -12.96
N THR A 253 -8.31 -5.47 -13.34
CA THR A 253 -9.26 -6.03 -14.30
C THR A 253 -10.61 -6.27 -13.64
N VAL A 254 -11.69 -5.77 -14.24
CA VAL A 254 -13.08 -6.06 -13.86
C VAL A 254 -13.69 -7.12 -14.79
N GLY A 255 -14.64 -7.89 -14.26
CA GLY A 255 -15.25 -8.99 -15.00
C GLY A 255 -16.07 -8.54 -16.22
N THR A 256 -16.16 -9.41 -17.21
CA THR A 256 -17.00 -9.25 -18.42
C THR A 256 -18.42 -9.77 -18.23
N THR A 257 -18.78 -10.25 -17.03
CA THR A 257 -20.12 -10.70 -16.68
C THR A 257 -20.42 -10.35 -15.23
N GLY A 258 -21.68 -10.00 -14.95
CA GLY A 258 -22.15 -9.69 -13.60
C GLY A 258 -21.54 -8.43 -13.00
N GLU A 259 -21.51 -8.39 -11.67
CA GLU A 259 -21.00 -7.26 -10.89
C GLU A 259 -19.59 -7.56 -10.37
N THR A 260 -18.67 -6.60 -10.52
CA THR A 260 -17.36 -6.61 -9.86
C THR A 260 -17.28 -5.45 -8.88
N ALA A 261 -17.01 -5.76 -7.60
CA ALA A 261 -16.78 -4.76 -6.57
C ALA A 261 -15.29 -4.70 -6.20
N ILE A 262 -14.65 -3.56 -6.44
CA ILE A 262 -13.30 -3.26 -5.96
C ILE A 262 -13.42 -2.58 -4.61
N LYS A 263 -13.04 -3.28 -3.53
CA LYS A 263 -12.95 -2.70 -2.19
C LYS A 263 -11.51 -2.29 -1.93
N ALA A 264 -11.28 -1.03 -1.56
CA ALA A 264 -9.96 -0.46 -1.34
C ALA A 264 -9.85 0.28 0.00
N VAL A 265 -8.69 0.23 0.62
CA VAL A 265 -8.38 0.91 1.89
C VAL A 265 -6.96 1.48 1.85
N ARG A 266 -6.79 2.67 2.42
CA ARG A 266 -5.50 3.34 2.56
C ARG A 266 -4.88 2.96 3.91
N ILE A 267 -3.70 2.33 3.88
CA ILE A 267 -3.01 1.85 5.09
C ILE A 267 -1.53 2.25 5.03
N GLY A 268 -1.02 2.75 6.15
CA GLY A 268 0.40 2.96 6.39
C GLY A 268 0.69 4.26 7.13
N PRO A 269 1.91 4.43 7.66
CA PRO A 269 2.29 5.67 8.32
C PRO A 269 2.40 6.86 7.35
N PRO A 270 2.27 8.11 7.84
CA PRO A 270 2.46 9.31 7.04
C PRO A 270 3.94 9.54 6.68
N GLY A 271 4.20 10.49 5.78
CA GLY A 271 5.54 10.88 5.34
C GLY A 271 6.41 11.58 6.41
N TYR A 272 7.59 12.05 5.98
CA TYR A 272 8.72 12.44 6.84
C TYR A 272 8.72 13.88 7.36
N THR A 273 7.60 14.37 7.89
CA THR A 273 7.54 15.75 8.38
C THR A 273 7.29 15.81 9.88
N PRO A 274 7.95 16.74 10.61
CA PRO A 274 7.70 16.95 12.03
C PRO A 274 6.25 17.32 12.37
N SER A 275 5.51 17.88 11.42
CA SER A 275 4.10 18.25 11.58
C SER A 275 3.14 17.05 11.51
N ASN A 276 3.56 15.92 10.95
CA ASN A 276 2.67 14.77 10.77
C ASN A 276 2.25 14.14 12.11
N SER A 277 0.96 13.87 12.24
CA SER A 277 0.37 12.97 13.24
C SER A 277 0.35 11.55 12.66
N GLY A 278 0.45 10.52 13.50
CA GLY A 278 0.28 9.13 13.08
C GLY A 278 -1.09 8.93 12.42
N LYS A 279 -1.20 7.89 11.59
CA LYS A 279 -2.41 7.63 10.79
C LYS A 279 -2.99 6.27 11.10
N THR A 280 -4.29 6.20 11.38
CA THR A 280 -5.08 4.96 11.26
C THR A 280 -5.58 4.80 9.82
N ASN A 281 -5.98 3.56 9.48
CA ASN A 281 -6.51 3.23 8.15
C ASN A 281 -7.68 4.14 7.77
N SER A 282 -7.84 4.44 6.48
CA SER A 282 -9.07 5.07 5.97
C SER A 282 -10.26 4.15 6.15
N ASP A 283 -11.47 4.66 5.92
CA ASP A 283 -12.60 3.76 5.70
C ASP A 283 -12.40 2.98 4.39
N VAL A 284 -13.06 1.82 4.30
CA VAL A 284 -13.07 1.02 3.06
C VAL A 284 -13.97 1.73 2.05
N GLN A 285 -13.42 2.03 0.88
CA GLN A 285 -14.17 2.51 -0.26
C GLN A 285 -14.49 1.36 -1.20
N THR A 286 -15.68 1.39 -1.80
CA THR A 286 -16.15 0.35 -2.72
C THR A 286 -16.49 0.98 -4.05
N PHE A 287 -15.86 0.48 -5.12
CA PHE A 287 -16.17 0.85 -6.50
C PHE A 287 -16.85 -0.33 -7.19
N VAL A 288 -18.03 -0.11 -7.75
CA VAL A 288 -18.87 -1.17 -8.31
C VAL A 288 -18.95 -1.01 -9.83
N TYR A 289 -18.66 -2.09 -10.54
CA TYR A 289 -18.73 -2.17 -11.99
C TYR A 289 -19.75 -3.23 -12.38
N THR A 290 -20.86 -2.83 -12.99
CA THR A 290 -21.94 -3.73 -13.37
C THR A 290 -21.96 -3.92 -14.88
N ASN A 291 -21.67 -5.13 -15.34
CA ASN A 291 -21.80 -5.49 -16.74
C ASN A 291 -23.27 -5.81 -17.06
N ARG A 292 -23.87 -5.04 -17.98
CA ARG A 292 -25.23 -5.25 -18.49
C ARG A 292 -25.17 -5.76 -19.93
N ALA A 293 -26.25 -6.37 -20.41
CA ALA A 293 -26.32 -6.80 -21.80
C ALA A 293 -26.16 -5.59 -22.73
N LYS A 294 -25.29 -5.69 -23.73
CA LYS A 294 -25.24 -4.73 -24.85
C LYS A 294 -26.51 -4.90 -25.67
N GLY A 295 -27.04 -3.79 -26.19
CA GLY A 295 -28.26 -3.74 -26.99
C GLY A 295 -29.57 -3.61 -26.21
N ASP A 296 -29.61 -3.96 -24.91
CA ASP A 296 -30.75 -3.71 -24.01
C ASP A 296 -30.53 -2.32 -23.36
N ILE A 297 -31.03 -1.29 -24.03
CA ILE A 297 -30.79 0.12 -23.70
C ILE A 297 -31.78 0.60 -22.63
N ASP A 298 -33.03 0.12 -22.65
CA ASP A 298 -34.04 0.51 -21.65
C ASP A 298 -34.05 -0.35 -20.37
N TYR A 299 -33.27 -1.44 -20.34
CA TYR A 299 -33.12 -2.37 -19.22
C TYR A 299 -34.39 -3.13 -18.85
N ASP A 300 -35.29 -3.37 -19.82
CA ASP A 300 -36.46 -4.21 -19.59
C ASP A 300 -36.13 -5.72 -19.65
N GLY A 301 -34.91 -6.06 -20.06
CA GLY A 301 -34.40 -7.43 -20.15
C GLY A 301 -34.60 -8.08 -21.52
N TYR A 302 -35.14 -7.36 -22.49
CA TYR A 302 -35.26 -7.76 -23.89
C TYR A 302 -34.39 -6.85 -24.77
N ILE A 303 -33.95 -7.37 -25.91
CA ILE A 303 -33.29 -6.57 -26.95
C ILE A 303 -34.29 -6.53 -28.10
N ASP A 304 -35.01 -5.41 -28.25
CA ASP A 304 -36.09 -5.29 -29.22
C ASP A 304 -36.20 -3.90 -29.88
N VAL A 305 -37.32 -3.65 -30.57
CA VAL A 305 -37.53 -2.42 -31.33
C VAL A 305 -37.66 -1.16 -30.44
N THR A 306 -37.93 -1.31 -29.14
CA THR A 306 -37.89 -0.19 -28.19
C THR A 306 -36.47 0.35 -28.06
N ASP A 307 -35.47 -0.52 -28.01
CA ASP A 307 -34.05 -0.15 -27.97
C ASP A 307 -33.63 0.58 -29.25
N LEU A 308 -34.10 0.14 -30.42
CA LEU A 308 -33.84 0.84 -31.69
C LEU A 308 -34.36 2.27 -31.67
N GLY A 309 -35.53 2.50 -31.08
CA GLY A 309 -36.11 3.83 -30.93
C GLY A 309 -35.20 4.74 -30.11
N ILE A 310 -34.74 4.26 -28.95
CA ILE A 310 -33.84 5.02 -28.07
C ILE A 310 -32.50 5.27 -28.77
N MET A 311 -31.95 4.28 -29.46
CA MET A 311 -30.69 4.43 -30.19
C MET A 311 -30.77 5.50 -31.28
N ILE A 312 -31.88 5.61 -32.01
CA ILE A 312 -32.10 6.68 -32.99
C ILE A 312 -32.10 8.05 -32.31
N ASP A 313 -32.78 8.18 -31.17
CA ASP A 313 -32.85 9.43 -30.42
C ASP A 313 -31.47 9.83 -29.89
N ILE A 314 -30.64 8.87 -29.46
CA ILE A 314 -29.23 9.09 -29.07
C ILE A 314 -28.42 9.59 -30.26
N ILE A 315 -28.44 8.88 -31.40
CA ILE A 315 -27.66 9.23 -32.60
C ILE A 315 -28.07 10.59 -33.15
N SER A 316 -29.37 10.91 -33.08
CA SER A 316 -29.92 12.19 -33.54
C SER A 316 -29.72 13.35 -32.54
N ALA A 317 -29.07 13.06 -31.40
CA ALA A 317 -28.87 14.00 -30.28
C ALA A 317 -30.19 14.56 -29.70
N GLU A 318 -31.29 13.83 -29.85
CA GLU A 318 -32.59 14.12 -29.24
C GLU A 318 -32.69 13.59 -27.80
N TYR A 319 -31.86 12.59 -27.47
CA TYR A 319 -31.73 12.01 -26.14
C TYR A 319 -30.25 11.98 -25.70
N THR A 320 -29.97 12.35 -24.44
CA THR A 320 -28.63 12.21 -23.84
C THR A 320 -28.65 11.01 -22.91
N PRO A 321 -27.99 9.89 -23.26
CA PRO A 321 -28.01 8.68 -22.46
C PRO A 321 -27.23 8.86 -21.14
N ASN A 322 -27.64 8.14 -20.11
CA ASN A 322 -26.81 7.95 -18.91
C ASN A 322 -25.67 6.95 -19.19
N ASP A 323 -24.72 6.80 -18.25
CA ASP A 323 -23.54 5.94 -18.45
C ASP A 323 -23.89 4.50 -18.82
N PHE A 324 -24.93 3.93 -18.21
CA PHE A 324 -25.39 2.59 -18.56
C PHE A 324 -25.99 2.58 -19.96
N GLU A 325 -26.91 3.49 -20.28
CA GLU A 325 -27.59 3.51 -21.60
C GLU A 325 -26.57 3.68 -22.72
N PHE A 326 -25.59 4.56 -22.51
CA PHE A 326 -24.46 4.74 -23.41
C PHE A 326 -23.67 3.43 -23.56
N TYR A 327 -23.36 2.78 -22.44
CA TYR A 327 -22.68 1.49 -22.46
C TYR A 327 -23.49 0.43 -23.22
N ALA A 328 -24.81 0.33 -23.03
CA ALA A 328 -25.63 -0.64 -23.75
C ALA A 328 -25.73 -0.32 -25.25
N ALA A 329 -25.77 0.98 -25.59
CA ALA A 329 -25.88 1.47 -26.96
C ALA A 329 -24.56 1.42 -27.76
N ASP A 330 -23.39 1.58 -27.13
CA ASP A 330 -22.07 1.42 -27.76
C ASP A 330 -21.74 -0.08 -27.87
N ILE A 331 -22.37 -0.77 -28.82
CA ILE A 331 -22.34 -2.23 -28.96
C ILE A 331 -20.94 -2.68 -29.38
N ASN A 332 -20.26 -1.92 -30.24
CA ASN A 332 -18.91 -2.26 -30.70
C ASN A 332 -17.80 -1.85 -29.70
N SER A 333 -18.14 -1.06 -28.67
CA SER A 333 -17.23 -0.55 -27.64
C SER A 333 -16.10 0.34 -28.17
N ASP A 334 -16.37 1.12 -29.23
CA ASP A 334 -15.42 2.07 -29.83
C ASP A 334 -15.47 3.48 -29.18
N GLY A 335 -16.40 3.69 -28.25
CA GLY A 335 -16.58 4.94 -27.51
C GLY A 335 -17.50 5.94 -28.20
N TYR A 336 -18.21 5.54 -29.26
CA TYR A 336 -19.25 6.32 -29.92
C TYR A 336 -20.54 5.49 -29.99
N VAL A 337 -21.67 6.18 -30.09
CA VAL A 337 -22.96 5.55 -30.44
C VAL A 337 -23.33 6.10 -31.80
N ASP A 338 -23.20 5.28 -32.84
CA ASP A 338 -23.46 5.70 -34.21
C ASP A 338 -24.23 4.66 -35.05
N VAL A 339 -24.34 4.93 -36.36
CA VAL A 339 -25.09 4.07 -37.29
C VAL A 339 -24.52 2.65 -37.38
N THR A 340 -23.27 2.45 -36.99
CA THR A 340 -22.62 1.14 -36.88
C THR A 340 -23.23 0.35 -35.74
N ASP A 341 -23.37 0.95 -34.55
CA ASP A 341 -24.06 0.32 -33.42
C ASP A 341 -25.52 0.04 -33.75
N TYR A 342 -26.18 0.97 -34.44
CA TYR A 342 -27.56 0.77 -34.91
C TYR A 342 -27.70 -0.44 -35.83
N GLY A 343 -26.77 -0.62 -36.76
CA GLY A 343 -26.71 -1.84 -37.58
C GLY A 343 -26.52 -3.10 -36.75
N MET A 344 -25.63 -3.07 -35.76
CA MET A 344 -25.38 -4.20 -34.86
C MET A 344 -26.59 -4.51 -33.97
N LEU A 345 -27.31 -3.49 -33.52
CA LEU A 345 -28.55 -3.66 -32.76
C LEU A 345 -29.63 -4.33 -33.61
N ILE A 346 -29.78 -3.93 -34.88
CA ILE A 346 -30.67 -4.61 -35.83
C ILE A 346 -30.27 -6.09 -35.96
N ASP A 347 -28.98 -6.39 -36.09
CA ASP A 347 -28.50 -7.77 -36.21
C ASP A 347 -28.78 -8.58 -34.93
N LEU A 348 -28.69 -7.98 -33.74
CA LEU A 348 -29.05 -8.62 -32.46
C LEU A 348 -30.55 -8.93 -32.36
N ILE A 349 -31.41 -8.01 -32.82
CA ILE A 349 -32.88 -8.18 -32.81
C ILE A 349 -33.33 -9.18 -33.88
N SER A 350 -32.66 -9.17 -35.03
CA SER A 350 -32.97 -10.02 -36.18
C SER A 350 -32.37 -11.42 -36.08
N GLY A 351 -31.62 -11.70 -35.00
CA GLY A 351 -30.92 -12.95 -34.71
C GLY A 351 -31.80 -14.20 -34.69
#